data_AF-A0A933JRI5-F1
#
_entry.id   AF-A0A933JRI5-F1
#
_cell.length_a   1.000
_cell.length_b   1.000
_cell.length_c   1.000
_cell.angle_alpha   90.00
_cell.angle_beta   90.00
_cell.angle_gamma   90.00
#
_symmetry.space_group_name_H-M   'P 1'
#
loop_
_entity.id
_entity.type
_entity.pdbx_description
1 polymer ?
#
loop_
_entity_poly.entity_id
_entity_poly.type
_entity_poly.pdbx_seq_one_letter_code
_entity_poly.pdbx_strand_id
1 'polypeptide(L)'
;MNVPRTQSPVEPSARPCWTLVPLLVALGCGEYADLADPTPTWTGGIEVLLAKCLPCHAEGASRPSLASFLEVASCTESGEPWAGPAGPIVRALDRDDHQSVLSAPERSTLTRWASRGLVYTSAKPHPPGFAGPAGRPEFHGSILKATQYAKFLDSEVDGTCLQCHGPAREKGGAIPCSSCHGDGLEKSRCGTCHGAGDDPTPVARFCDPDSLAGVGAHTIHLERAATDPFPIVSCPDCHVVPDSILSDGHVGGARADVKFGPRASPAARYEPETMTCSDVSCHFKTAITWTATRSAAPCQVCHGDPPAGHASRSCPSCHISAFDEGDKLRVGVHDDGTLQVGKECDACHSDGPSPALRGRDSGAHAVHTIASGLRDAYSCDECHSVPSEVATAGHIDSDLPAEVTMTSGRGTHGGQLSPDFDQGERTCASVGCHGAHLAGGAGFEARWALPTEPLPCGACHGLPPETVRGGASVHLPTGPAECGACHQTPELESITVGTSSISRTARGSHINGCVDLVSDLGRGCAP
;
A
#
# COMPACT_ATOMS: atom_id res chain seq x y z
N MET A 1 60.28 59.56 1.10
CA MET A 1 61.72 59.31 1.37
C MET A 1 62.18 58.18 0.48
N ASN A 2 63.17 58.47 -0.36
CA ASN A 2 64.18 57.64 -1.02
C ASN A 2 63.85 56.23 -1.58
N VAL A 3 63.95 56.18 -2.92
CA VAL A 3 64.36 55.12 -3.85
C VAL A 3 65.87 54.79 -3.64
N PRO A 4 66.58 53.83 -4.31
CA PRO A 4 66.31 52.48 -4.88
C PRO A 4 67.32 51.39 -4.39
N ARG A 5 67.18 50.15 -4.89
CA ARG A 5 68.36 49.42 -5.42
C ARG A 5 68.04 48.69 -6.73
N THR A 6 68.81 49.07 -7.74
CA THR A 6 68.94 48.46 -9.06
C THR A 6 69.97 47.33 -9.04
N GLN A 7 69.79 46.34 -9.92
CA GLN A 7 70.82 45.85 -10.85
C GLN A 7 70.20 44.87 -11.88
N SER A 8 70.49 45.14 -13.16
CA SER A 8 70.22 44.34 -14.37
C SER A 8 71.52 43.56 -14.76
N PRO A 9 71.69 43.03 -16.00
CA PRO A 9 71.02 41.92 -16.69
C PRO A 9 72.03 40.89 -17.30
N VAL A 10 71.61 39.67 -17.69
CA VAL A 10 72.23 38.90 -18.80
C VAL A 10 71.18 37.98 -19.47
N GLU A 11 71.20 37.96 -20.80
CA GLU A 11 70.31 37.33 -21.79
C GLU A 11 70.13 35.80 -21.70
N PRO A 12 69.06 35.22 -22.30
CA PRO A 12 69.11 33.87 -22.82
C PRO A 12 69.29 33.87 -24.34
N SER A 13 70.41 33.27 -24.74
CA SER A 13 70.81 32.96 -26.12
C SER A 13 69.78 32.09 -26.85
N ALA A 14 69.73 32.31 -28.17
CA ALA A 14 69.08 31.52 -29.22
C ALA A 14 68.73 30.06 -28.85
N ARG A 15 67.43 29.75 -28.94
CA ARG A 15 66.93 28.38 -29.06
C ARG A 15 67.11 27.90 -30.50
N PRO A 16 67.66 26.69 -30.74
CA PRO A 16 67.72 26.13 -32.08
C PRO A 16 66.30 25.74 -32.54
N CYS A 17 65.98 26.09 -33.78
CA CYS A 17 64.86 25.53 -34.54
C CYS A 17 65.00 24.01 -34.61
N TRP A 18 64.41 23.31 -33.65
CA TRP A 18 64.00 21.93 -33.87
C TRP A 18 62.65 21.98 -34.55
N THR A 19 62.68 21.73 -35.85
CA THR A 19 61.52 21.34 -36.64
C THR A 19 60.80 20.22 -35.90
N LEU A 20 59.69 20.56 -35.23
CA LEU A 20 58.66 19.60 -34.87
C LEU A 20 58.17 19.00 -36.18
N VAL A 21 58.65 17.81 -36.51
CA VAL A 21 57.89 16.90 -37.35
C VAL A 21 56.61 16.66 -36.55
N PRO A 22 55.43 17.09 -37.02
CA PRO A 22 54.21 16.66 -36.39
C PRO A 22 54.16 15.16 -36.66
N LEU A 23 54.44 14.35 -35.63
CA LEU A 23 54.07 12.94 -35.65
C LEU A 23 52.53 12.93 -35.58
N LEU A 24 51.91 13.16 -36.73
CA LEU A 24 50.52 12.80 -36.99
C LEU A 24 50.44 11.29 -36.81
N VAL A 25 50.24 10.84 -35.58
CA VAL A 25 49.63 9.54 -35.32
C VAL A 25 48.16 9.72 -35.68
N ALA A 26 47.89 9.76 -36.99
CA ALA A 26 46.58 9.50 -37.52
C ALA A 26 46.34 8.00 -37.37
N LEU A 27 46.05 7.54 -36.15
CA LEU A 27 45.35 6.27 -35.94
C LEU A 27 43.95 6.48 -36.52
N GLY A 28 43.81 6.26 -37.82
CA GLY A 28 42.53 6.38 -38.48
C GLY A 28 41.53 5.43 -37.81
N CYS A 29 40.40 5.96 -37.34
CA CYS A 29 39.28 5.19 -36.77
C CYS A 29 38.67 4.15 -37.74
N GLY A 30 39.26 3.97 -38.94
CA GLY A 30 38.73 3.18 -40.04
C GLY A 30 39.76 2.33 -40.79
N GLU A 31 40.97 2.09 -40.26
CA GLU A 31 41.85 1.09 -40.85
C GLU A 31 41.30 -0.33 -40.54
N TYR A 32 40.53 -0.86 -41.48
CA TYR A 32 40.16 -2.27 -41.54
C TYR A 32 41.44 -3.09 -41.57
N ALA A 33 41.70 -3.87 -40.53
CA ALA A 33 42.80 -4.81 -40.58
C ALA A 33 42.39 -5.99 -41.44
N ASP A 34 43.24 -6.36 -42.39
CA ASP A 34 43.34 -7.76 -42.80
C ASP A 34 43.70 -8.55 -41.53
N LEU A 35 42.71 -9.22 -40.94
CA LEU A 35 42.96 -10.18 -39.89
C LEU A 35 43.86 -11.26 -40.50
N ALA A 36 45.06 -11.44 -39.95
CA ALA A 36 46.05 -12.42 -40.43
C ALA A 36 45.53 -13.89 -40.44
N ASP A 37 44.34 -14.10 -39.88
CA ASP A 37 43.51 -15.30 -39.99
C ASP A 37 42.06 -14.81 -40.19
N PRO A 38 41.47 -14.90 -41.40
CA PRO A 38 40.20 -14.29 -41.77
C PRO A 38 39.05 -15.05 -41.12
N THR A 39 38.90 -14.85 -39.81
CA THR A 39 37.71 -15.31 -39.09
C THR A 39 36.54 -14.50 -39.63
N PRO A 40 35.49 -15.14 -40.15
CA PRO A 40 34.34 -14.39 -40.64
C PRO A 40 33.70 -13.67 -39.47
N THR A 41 33.32 -12.43 -39.72
CA THR A 41 32.64 -11.55 -38.77
C THR A 41 31.14 -11.59 -39.04
N TRP A 42 30.33 -10.99 -38.17
CA TRP A 42 28.89 -10.86 -38.43
C TRP A 42 28.64 -10.26 -39.82
N THR A 43 29.24 -9.08 -40.08
CA THR A 43 29.14 -8.37 -41.36
C THR A 43 30.03 -8.95 -42.47
N GLY A 44 30.78 -10.01 -42.18
CA GLY A 44 31.79 -10.60 -43.06
C GLY A 44 31.52 -12.06 -43.45
N GLY A 45 30.29 -12.54 -43.26
CA GLY A 45 29.83 -13.83 -43.76
C GLY A 45 29.07 -14.72 -42.75
N ILE A 46 29.12 -14.43 -41.45
CA ILE A 46 28.39 -15.23 -40.46
C ILE A 46 26.88 -15.05 -40.57
N GLU A 47 26.40 -13.83 -40.81
CA GLU A 47 24.95 -13.57 -40.96
C GLU A 47 24.34 -14.38 -42.11
N VAL A 48 25.07 -14.54 -43.23
CA VAL A 48 24.67 -15.35 -44.37
C VAL A 48 24.59 -16.83 -44.00
N LEU A 49 25.52 -17.30 -43.18
CA LEU A 49 25.52 -18.67 -42.69
C LEU A 49 24.33 -18.94 -41.76
N LEU A 50 24.04 -18.02 -40.84
CA LEU A 50 22.90 -18.11 -39.91
C LEU A 50 21.54 -17.96 -40.61
N ALA A 51 21.48 -17.29 -41.76
CA ALA A 51 20.26 -17.19 -42.56
C ALA A 51 19.72 -18.56 -43.00
N LYS A 52 20.56 -19.59 -43.12
CA LYS A 52 20.13 -20.97 -43.40
C LYS A 52 19.30 -21.58 -42.27
N CYS A 53 19.49 -21.11 -41.04
CA CYS A 53 18.80 -21.57 -39.85
C CYS A 53 17.56 -20.72 -39.53
N LEU A 54 17.47 -19.50 -40.09
CA LEU A 54 16.41 -18.53 -39.82
C LEU A 54 14.97 -19.04 -40.06
N PRO A 55 14.68 -19.92 -41.05
CA PRO A 55 13.32 -20.44 -41.22
C PRO A 55 12.78 -21.18 -39.98
N CYS A 56 13.66 -21.78 -39.17
CA CYS A 56 13.30 -22.50 -37.95
C CYS A 56 13.58 -21.68 -36.68
N HIS A 57 14.45 -20.68 -36.77
CA HIS A 57 14.89 -19.81 -35.68
C HIS A 57 14.56 -18.33 -35.93
N ALA A 58 13.39 -18.08 -36.51
CA ALA A 58 12.85 -16.74 -36.63
C ALA A 58 12.40 -16.22 -35.25
N GLU A 59 12.20 -14.91 -35.15
CA GLU A 59 11.66 -14.27 -33.95
C GLU A 59 10.34 -14.94 -33.51
N GLY A 60 10.27 -15.33 -32.24
CA GLY A 60 9.10 -16.01 -31.66
C GLY A 60 8.90 -17.48 -32.07
N ALA A 61 9.69 -18.02 -33.01
CA ALA A 61 9.59 -19.42 -33.44
C ALA A 61 10.39 -20.36 -32.53
N SER A 62 11.66 -20.03 -32.30
CA SER A 62 12.53 -20.73 -31.35
C SER A 62 13.66 -19.81 -30.88
N ARG A 63 14.17 -20.02 -29.66
CA ARG A 63 15.23 -19.20 -29.07
C ARG A 63 16.61 -19.87 -29.23
N PRO A 64 17.69 -19.08 -29.47
CA PRO A 64 17.65 -17.65 -29.74
C PRO A 64 17.10 -17.39 -31.15
N SER A 65 16.52 -16.22 -31.37
CA SER A 65 16.27 -15.77 -32.73
C SER A 65 17.61 -15.59 -33.43
N LEU A 66 17.74 -16.06 -34.67
CA LEU A 66 18.95 -15.86 -35.47
C LEU A 66 18.83 -14.65 -36.41
N ALA A 67 17.80 -13.82 -36.20
CA ALA A 67 17.50 -12.66 -37.05
C ALA A 67 18.46 -11.47 -36.86
N SER A 68 19.14 -11.38 -35.70
CA SER A 68 20.04 -10.28 -35.39
C SER A 68 21.26 -10.72 -34.59
N PHE A 69 22.33 -9.93 -34.67
CA PHE A 69 23.53 -10.16 -33.88
C PHE A 69 23.25 -10.13 -32.37
N LEU A 70 22.40 -9.21 -31.92
CA LEU A 70 22.10 -9.02 -30.49
C LEU A 70 21.40 -10.22 -29.88
N GLU A 71 20.48 -10.84 -30.62
CA GLU A 71 19.80 -12.07 -30.20
C GLU A 71 20.79 -13.23 -30.05
N VAL A 72 21.72 -13.38 -30.99
CA VAL A 72 22.76 -14.42 -30.94
C VAL A 72 23.80 -14.16 -29.85
N ALA A 73 24.15 -12.90 -29.61
CA ALA A 73 25.11 -12.48 -28.59
C ALA A 73 24.52 -12.46 -27.17
N SER A 74 23.20 -12.67 -27.03
CA SER A 74 22.52 -12.72 -25.73
C SER A 74 22.75 -14.06 -24.98
N CYS A 75 22.14 -14.18 -23.80
CA CYS A 75 22.14 -15.42 -23.01
C CYS A 75 20.74 -16.05 -22.94
N THR A 76 20.72 -17.32 -22.55
CA THR A 76 19.53 -18.03 -22.07
C THR A 76 19.00 -17.38 -20.79
N GLU A 77 17.77 -17.74 -20.40
CA GLU A 77 17.19 -17.33 -19.11
C GLU A 77 18.00 -17.82 -17.90
N SER A 78 18.75 -18.92 -18.06
CA SER A 78 19.67 -19.43 -17.05
C SER A 78 21.03 -18.70 -17.03
N GLY A 79 21.22 -17.67 -17.86
CA GLY A 79 22.44 -16.88 -17.93
C GLY A 79 23.57 -17.50 -18.75
N GLU A 80 23.31 -18.57 -19.50
CA GLU A 80 24.31 -19.19 -20.39
C GLU A 80 24.37 -18.45 -21.74
N PRO A 81 25.55 -18.02 -22.23
CA PRO A 81 25.66 -17.42 -23.56
C PRO A 81 25.22 -18.37 -24.67
N TRP A 82 24.32 -17.91 -25.55
CA TRP A 82 23.84 -18.71 -26.69
C TRP A 82 24.96 -19.16 -27.61
N ALA A 83 25.91 -18.26 -27.86
CA ALA A 83 27.09 -18.52 -28.67
C ALA A 83 28.37 -18.54 -27.81
N GLY A 84 29.16 -19.60 -27.99
CA GLY A 84 30.41 -19.86 -27.30
C GLY A 84 30.99 -21.20 -27.74
N PRO A 85 32.22 -21.55 -27.34
CA PRO A 85 32.88 -22.79 -27.76
C PRO A 85 32.08 -24.05 -27.37
N ALA A 86 31.30 -23.96 -26.29
CA ALA A 86 30.36 -25.00 -25.88
C ALA A 86 28.93 -24.48 -25.76
N GLY A 87 28.59 -23.31 -26.33
CA GLY A 87 27.27 -22.70 -26.18
C GLY A 87 26.16 -23.50 -26.87
N PRO A 88 24.88 -23.26 -26.53
CA PRO A 88 23.76 -24.00 -27.11
C PRO A 88 23.74 -24.03 -28.63
N ILE A 89 24.12 -22.94 -29.33
CA ILE A 89 24.17 -22.91 -30.80
C ILE A 89 25.16 -23.94 -31.34
N VAL A 90 26.35 -24.08 -30.74
CA VAL A 90 27.36 -25.05 -31.18
C VAL A 90 26.93 -26.47 -30.84
N ARG A 91 26.40 -26.71 -29.63
CA ARG A 91 25.87 -28.02 -29.21
C ARG A 91 24.70 -28.48 -30.06
N ALA A 92 23.86 -27.54 -30.51
CA ALA A 92 22.71 -27.88 -31.35
C ALA A 92 23.16 -28.56 -32.64
N LEU A 93 24.31 -28.17 -33.21
CA LEU A 93 24.85 -28.76 -34.44
C LEU A 93 25.17 -30.26 -34.29
N ASP A 94 25.40 -30.76 -33.07
CA ASP A 94 25.61 -32.18 -32.80
C ASP A 94 24.33 -33.01 -32.77
N ARG A 95 23.16 -32.36 -32.70
CA ARG A 95 21.88 -33.08 -32.64
C ARG A 95 21.53 -33.64 -34.02
N ASP A 96 20.92 -34.82 -34.03
CA ASP A 96 20.54 -35.52 -35.27
C ASP A 96 19.63 -34.68 -36.19
N ASP A 97 18.80 -33.80 -35.61
CA ASP A 97 17.91 -32.88 -36.33
C ASP A 97 18.64 -31.65 -36.94
N HIS A 98 19.91 -31.41 -36.60
CA HIS A 98 20.71 -30.27 -37.07
C HIS A 98 21.97 -30.66 -37.84
N GLN A 99 22.44 -31.91 -37.72
CA GLN A 99 23.68 -32.38 -38.32
C GLN A 99 23.74 -32.19 -39.85
N SER A 100 22.59 -32.15 -40.54
CA SER A 100 22.48 -32.00 -42.00
C SER A 100 22.29 -30.55 -42.48
N VAL A 101 22.06 -29.60 -41.58
CA VAL A 101 21.71 -28.21 -41.92
C VAL A 101 22.91 -27.46 -42.51
N LEU A 102 24.12 -27.76 -42.03
CA LEU A 102 25.37 -27.14 -42.47
C LEU A 102 26.36 -28.20 -42.99
N SER A 103 27.12 -27.84 -44.03
CA SER A 103 28.26 -28.66 -44.43
C SER A 103 29.38 -28.63 -43.38
N ALA A 104 30.29 -29.61 -43.39
CA ALA A 104 31.40 -29.66 -42.43
C ALA A 104 32.27 -28.38 -42.40
N PRO A 105 32.63 -27.74 -43.53
CA PRO A 105 33.36 -26.47 -43.54
C PRO A 105 32.57 -25.30 -42.94
N GLU A 106 31.27 -25.24 -43.22
CA GLU A 106 30.36 -24.22 -42.70
C GLU A 106 30.20 -24.36 -41.18
N ARG A 107 30.00 -25.59 -40.71
CA ARG A 107 29.97 -25.92 -39.29
C ARG A 107 31.27 -25.52 -38.57
N SER A 108 32.42 -25.83 -39.16
CA SER A 108 33.73 -25.42 -38.63
C SER A 108 33.85 -23.90 -38.54
N THR A 109 33.32 -23.20 -39.54
CA THR A 109 33.32 -21.74 -39.61
C THR A 109 32.46 -21.11 -38.52
N LEU A 110 31.22 -21.56 -38.33
CA LEU A 110 30.33 -21.09 -37.27
C LEU A 110 30.94 -21.34 -35.88
N THR A 111 31.49 -22.54 -35.67
CA THR A 111 32.10 -22.93 -34.38
C THR A 111 33.30 -22.05 -34.05
N ARG A 112 34.17 -21.74 -35.03
CA ARG A 112 35.31 -20.83 -34.83
C ARG A 112 34.86 -19.41 -34.47
N TRP A 113 33.83 -18.89 -35.14
CA TRP A 113 33.30 -17.55 -34.83
C TRP A 113 32.68 -17.50 -33.43
N ALA A 114 31.87 -18.50 -33.06
CA ALA A 114 31.30 -18.63 -31.73
C ALA A 114 32.39 -18.72 -30.63
N SER A 115 33.48 -19.42 -30.92
CA SER A 115 34.58 -19.65 -29.97
C SER A 115 35.50 -18.44 -29.80
N ARG A 116 35.67 -17.62 -30.85
CA ARG A 116 36.57 -16.45 -30.84
C ARG A 116 35.91 -15.17 -30.31
N GLY A 117 34.72 -15.24 -29.72
CA GLY A 117 34.08 -14.08 -29.09
C GLY A 117 33.21 -13.23 -30.02
N LEU A 118 32.52 -13.83 -30.99
CA LEU A 118 31.42 -13.16 -31.72
C LEU A 118 31.81 -11.81 -32.35
N VAL A 119 32.82 -11.83 -33.21
CA VAL A 119 33.32 -10.61 -33.86
C VAL A 119 32.24 -10.02 -34.76
N TYR A 120 31.82 -8.78 -34.49
CA TYR A 120 30.82 -8.08 -35.31
C TYR A 120 31.41 -7.57 -36.63
N THR A 121 32.57 -6.89 -36.57
CA THR A 121 33.28 -6.32 -37.72
C THR A 121 34.79 -6.49 -37.56
N SER A 122 35.56 -6.41 -38.66
CA SER A 122 37.02 -6.53 -38.67
C SER A 122 37.77 -5.23 -38.35
N ALA A 123 37.05 -4.15 -38.01
CA ALA A 123 37.65 -2.86 -37.68
C ALA A 123 38.47 -2.93 -36.38
N LYS A 124 39.77 -2.57 -36.45
CA LYS A 124 40.56 -2.22 -35.27
C LYS A 124 40.09 -0.85 -34.76
N PRO A 125 40.04 -0.60 -33.44
CA PRO A 125 40.88 -1.19 -32.40
C PRO A 125 40.22 -2.27 -31.51
N HIS A 126 38.99 -2.70 -31.79
CA HIS A 126 38.26 -3.57 -30.86
C HIS A 126 38.77 -5.02 -30.89
N PRO A 127 39.04 -5.65 -29.73
CA PRO A 127 39.37 -7.07 -29.67
C PRO A 127 38.14 -7.94 -29.98
N PRO A 128 38.34 -9.22 -30.36
CA PRO A 128 37.25 -10.19 -30.37
C PRO A 128 36.55 -10.24 -29.00
N GLY A 129 35.22 -10.39 -28.97
CA GLY A 129 34.41 -10.35 -27.75
C GLY A 129 33.91 -8.96 -27.34
N PHE A 130 34.37 -7.89 -28.00
CA PHE A 130 33.99 -6.52 -27.64
C PHE A 130 32.47 -6.25 -27.72
N ALA A 131 31.80 -6.79 -28.73
CA ALA A 131 30.35 -6.71 -28.88
C ALA A 131 29.64 -7.99 -28.38
N GLY A 132 30.36 -8.86 -27.67
CA GLY A 132 29.84 -10.13 -27.15
C GLY A 132 28.94 -9.98 -25.93
N PRO A 133 28.58 -11.10 -25.26
CA PRO A 133 27.77 -11.08 -24.06
C PRO A 133 28.45 -10.35 -22.89
N ALA A 134 27.63 -9.82 -21.97
CA ALA A 134 28.09 -9.22 -20.72
C ALA A 134 28.87 -10.22 -19.83
N GLY A 135 29.62 -9.69 -18.87
CA GLY A 135 30.38 -10.49 -17.89
C GLY A 135 31.79 -10.91 -18.34
N ARG A 136 32.18 -10.60 -19.59
CA ARG A 136 33.54 -10.83 -20.08
C ARG A 136 34.41 -9.57 -20.01
N PRO A 137 35.72 -9.64 -19.70
CA PRO A 137 36.59 -8.46 -19.62
C PRO A 137 36.66 -7.64 -20.92
N GLU A 138 36.60 -8.32 -22.07
CA GLU A 138 36.69 -7.71 -23.39
C GLU A 138 35.41 -6.99 -23.83
N PHE A 139 34.26 -7.30 -23.22
CA PHE A 139 32.98 -6.67 -23.54
C PHE A 139 33.04 -5.17 -23.26
N HIS A 140 32.54 -4.36 -24.21
CA HIS A 140 32.58 -2.90 -24.09
C HIS A 140 31.87 -2.37 -22.83
N GLY A 141 30.79 -3.01 -22.38
CA GLY A 141 30.13 -2.64 -21.13
C GLY A 141 31.01 -2.90 -19.89
N SER A 142 31.85 -3.93 -19.91
CA SER A 142 32.83 -4.19 -18.84
C SER A 142 33.92 -3.12 -18.81
N ILE A 143 34.37 -2.67 -19.99
CA ILE A 143 35.32 -1.57 -20.14
C ILE A 143 34.70 -0.25 -19.65
N LEU A 144 33.44 0.02 -20.01
CA LEU A 144 32.71 1.18 -19.51
C LEU A 144 32.59 1.14 -17.99
N LYS A 145 32.18 0.01 -17.39
CA LYS A 145 32.11 -0.15 -15.93
C LYS A 145 33.47 0.06 -15.26
N ALA A 146 34.54 -0.51 -15.80
CA ALA A 146 35.90 -0.36 -15.28
C ALA A 146 36.44 1.07 -15.35
N THR A 147 35.95 1.86 -16.31
CA THR A 147 36.28 3.28 -16.47
C THR A 147 35.25 4.22 -15.85
N GLN A 148 34.33 3.69 -15.02
CA GLN A 148 33.24 4.45 -14.41
C GLN A 148 32.43 5.26 -15.44
N TYR A 149 32.28 4.69 -16.64
CA TYR A 149 31.60 5.27 -17.81
C TYR A 149 32.21 6.57 -18.34
N ALA A 150 33.40 6.97 -17.87
CA ALA A 150 34.07 8.19 -18.32
C ALA A 150 34.30 8.21 -19.84
N LYS A 151 34.62 7.05 -20.44
CA LYS A 151 34.79 6.90 -21.89
C LYS A 151 33.51 7.07 -22.72
N PHE A 152 32.34 7.12 -22.08
CA PHE A 152 31.04 7.36 -22.72
C PHE A 152 30.51 8.76 -22.41
N LEU A 153 30.71 9.25 -21.18
CA LEU A 153 30.12 10.50 -20.69
C LEU A 153 31.01 11.74 -20.92
N ASP A 154 32.33 11.56 -21.08
CA ASP A 154 33.28 12.65 -21.21
C ASP A 154 33.96 12.63 -22.60
N SER A 155 33.78 13.70 -23.37
CA SER A 155 34.39 13.87 -24.70
C SER A 155 35.87 14.21 -24.63
N GLU A 156 36.36 14.69 -23.49
CA GLU A 156 37.73 15.14 -23.29
C GLU A 156 38.65 14.03 -22.77
N VAL A 157 38.11 12.86 -22.41
CA VAL A 157 38.90 11.70 -21.99
C VAL A 157 39.63 11.09 -23.20
N ASP A 158 40.93 10.89 -23.05
CA ASP A 158 41.76 10.23 -24.05
C ASP A 158 41.23 8.83 -24.40
N GLY A 159 41.03 8.59 -25.71
CA GLY A 159 40.42 7.37 -26.22
C GLY A 159 38.98 7.18 -25.74
N THR A 160 38.21 8.28 -25.62
CA THR A 160 36.75 8.23 -25.49
C THR A 160 36.13 7.58 -26.72
N CYS A 161 35.07 6.82 -26.53
CA CYS A 161 34.39 6.11 -27.62
C CYS A 161 33.84 7.12 -28.65
N LEU A 162 33.44 8.31 -28.20
CA LEU A 162 32.84 9.36 -29.02
C LEU A 162 33.80 9.94 -30.07
N GLN A 163 35.11 9.86 -29.86
CA GLN A 163 36.10 10.31 -30.86
C GLN A 163 35.96 9.56 -32.18
N CYS A 164 35.67 8.26 -32.14
CA CYS A 164 35.43 7.47 -33.34
C CYS A 164 33.93 7.27 -33.61
N HIS A 165 33.06 7.13 -32.60
CA HIS A 165 31.66 6.76 -32.79
C HIS A 165 30.66 7.95 -32.83
N GLY A 166 31.14 9.18 -32.61
CA GLY A 166 30.33 10.41 -32.67
C GLY A 166 30.24 11.09 -34.06
N PRO A 167 31.29 11.10 -34.89
CA PRO A 167 31.21 11.68 -36.25
C PRO A 167 30.34 10.83 -37.19
N ALA A 168 29.75 11.46 -38.21
CA ALA A 168 29.09 10.72 -39.29
C ALA A 168 30.10 9.82 -40.02
N ARG A 169 29.69 8.61 -40.42
CA ARG A 169 30.54 7.66 -41.18
C ARG A 169 31.18 8.29 -42.41
N GLU A 170 30.43 9.11 -43.13
CA GLU A 170 30.87 9.83 -44.33
C GLU A 170 31.96 10.88 -44.03
N LYS A 171 32.11 11.26 -42.76
CA LYS A 171 33.14 12.15 -42.23
C LYS A 171 34.28 11.38 -41.53
N GLY A 172 34.35 10.06 -41.71
CA GLY A 172 35.39 9.20 -41.12
C GLY A 172 35.05 8.60 -39.76
N GLY A 173 33.79 8.70 -39.30
CA GLY A 173 33.32 8.07 -38.06
C GLY A 173 33.09 6.56 -38.19
N ALA A 174 33.18 5.84 -37.08
CA ALA A 174 32.75 4.46 -36.92
C ALA A 174 31.21 4.35 -36.87
N ILE A 175 30.66 3.14 -36.72
CA ILE A 175 29.21 2.97 -36.52
C ILE A 175 28.73 3.75 -35.30
N PRO A 176 27.60 4.48 -35.34
CA PRO A 176 27.06 5.10 -34.15
C PRO A 176 26.52 4.03 -33.20
N CYS A 177 26.57 4.30 -31.89
CA CYS A 177 26.11 3.39 -30.86
C CYS A 177 24.62 3.00 -31.02
N SER A 178 23.80 3.89 -31.60
CA SER A 178 22.39 3.65 -31.90
C SER A 178 22.14 2.54 -32.93
N SER A 179 23.14 2.18 -33.75
CA SER A 179 23.05 1.02 -34.65
C SER A 179 22.91 -0.31 -33.91
N CYS A 180 23.28 -0.38 -32.62
CA CYS A 180 23.10 -1.56 -31.78
C CYS A 180 22.15 -1.30 -30.59
N HIS A 181 22.15 -0.10 -30.00
CA HIS A 181 21.36 0.20 -28.81
C HIS A 181 20.01 0.89 -29.09
N GLY A 182 19.69 1.18 -30.36
CA GLY A 182 18.52 1.93 -30.76
C GLY A 182 18.68 3.45 -30.56
N ASP A 183 17.71 4.22 -31.06
CA ASP A 183 17.70 5.67 -30.94
C ASP A 183 17.40 6.12 -29.50
N GLY A 184 18.13 7.12 -29.00
CA GLY A 184 17.96 7.68 -27.66
C GLY A 184 18.98 7.23 -26.63
N LEU A 185 19.98 6.43 -27.01
CA LEU A 185 21.18 6.25 -26.17
C LEU A 185 21.86 7.60 -25.90
N GLU A 186 21.91 8.47 -26.92
CA GLU A 186 22.37 9.86 -26.83
C GLU A 186 21.46 10.74 -25.94
N LYS A 187 20.23 10.28 -25.67
CA LYS A 187 19.29 10.90 -24.73
C LYS A 187 19.29 10.23 -23.36
N SER A 188 20.19 9.28 -23.13
CA SER A 188 20.33 8.58 -21.85
C SER A 188 19.04 7.88 -21.38
N ARG A 189 18.30 7.25 -22.31
CA ARG A 189 17.08 6.50 -21.96
C ARG A 189 17.36 5.42 -20.92
N CYS A 190 16.46 5.31 -19.94
CA CYS A 190 16.56 4.33 -18.86
C CYS A 190 16.65 2.89 -19.42
N GLY A 191 15.87 2.59 -20.47
CA GLY A 191 15.80 1.34 -21.23
C GLY A 191 17.13 0.72 -21.66
N THR A 192 18.17 1.55 -21.80
CA THR A 192 19.50 1.07 -22.19
C THR A 192 20.16 0.26 -21.08
N CYS A 193 19.92 0.63 -19.82
CA CYS A 193 20.52 0.05 -18.62
C CYS A 193 19.50 -0.73 -17.76
N HIS A 194 18.26 -0.25 -17.75
CA HIS A 194 17.10 -0.75 -16.99
C HIS A 194 15.96 -1.11 -17.97
N GLY A 195 15.01 -1.93 -17.56
CA GLY A 195 13.73 -2.15 -18.26
C GLY A 195 13.81 -2.30 -19.80
N ALA A 196 12.77 -1.81 -20.45
CA ALA A 196 12.70 -1.61 -21.90
C ALA A 196 12.16 -0.21 -22.21
N GLY A 197 12.71 0.46 -23.23
CA GLY A 197 12.26 1.79 -23.63
C GLY A 197 12.55 2.88 -22.59
N ASP A 198 11.51 3.45 -21.99
CA ASP A 198 11.64 4.46 -20.93
C ASP A 198 11.41 3.89 -19.52
N ASP A 199 11.21 2.58 -19.39
CA ASP A 199 11.00 1.91 -18.11
C ASP A 199 12.29 1.92 -17.27
N PRO A 200 12.30 2.59 -16.10
CA PRO A 200 13.45 2.63 -15.21
C PRO A 200 13.54 1.40 -14.29
N THR A 201 12.60 0.46 -14.38
CA THR A 201 12.58 -0.74 -13.54
C THR A 201 13.82 -1.59 -13.77
N PRO A 202 14.61 -1.91 -12.72
CA PRO A 202 15.77 -2.77 -12.88
C PRO A 202 15.35 -4.17 -13.33
N VAL A 203 16.00 -4.66 -14.39
CA VAL A 203 15.78 -6.01 -14.93
C VAL A 203 17.04 -6.84 -14.80
N ALA A 204 16.87 -8.13 -14.54
CA ALA A 204 17.99 -9.05 -14.49
C ALA A 204 18.57 -9.12 -15.90
N ARG A 205 19.86 -8.87 -16.03
CA ARG A 205 20.55 -9.00 -17.30
C ARG A 205 21.07 -10.42 -17.39
N PHE A 206 20.46 -11.21 -18.25
CA PHE A 206 21.00 -12.51 -18.62
C PHE A 206 22.44 -12.30 -19.14
N CYS A 207 23.39 -13.11 -18.66
CA CYS A 207 24.86 -12.93 -18.76
C CYS A 207 25.53 -12.06 -17.68
N ASP A 208 24.79 -11.38 -16.81
CA ASP A 208 25.36 -10.58 -15.72
C ASP A 208 24.92 -11.17 -14.37
N PRO A 209 25.70 -12.07 -13.76
CA PRO A 209 25.37 -12.61 -12.45
C PRO A 209 25.35 -11.53 -11.36
N ASP A 210 26.00 -10.38 -11.57
CA ASP A 210 25.94 -9.24 -10.64
C ASP A 210 24.61 -8.47 -10.76
N SER A 211 23.82 -8.69 -11.82
CA SER A 211 22.52 -8.01 -12.02
C SER A 211 21.48 -8.38 -10.96
N LEU A 212 21.68 -9.48 -10.22
CA LEU A 212 20.90 -9.81 -9.02
C LEU A 212 20.97 -8.69 -7.97
N ALA A 213 22.10 -7.97 -7.86
CA ALA A 213 22.23 -6.81 -6.99
C ALA A 213 21.41 -5.61 -7.48
N GLY A 214 21.10 -5.52 -8.78
CA GLY A 214 20.24 -4.47 -9.34
C GLY A 214 18.75 -4.79 -9.18
N VAL A 215 18.37 -6.06 -9.28
CA VAL A 215 16.97 -6.49 -9.19
C VAL A 215 16.53 -6.75 -7.75
N GLY A 216 17.22 -7.64 -7.04
CA GLY A 216 16.91 -8.11 -5.68
C GLY A 216 15.50 -7.79 -5.15
N ALA A 217 15.40 -6.83 -4.23
CA ALA A 217 14.15 -6.54 -3.54
C ALA A 217 13.14 -5.74 -4.39
N HIS A 218 13.51 -5.24 -5.58
CA HIS A 218 12.55 -4.57 -6.47
C HIS A 218 11.42 -5.51 -6.85
N THR A 219 11.71 -6.78 -7.19
CA THR A 219 10.66 -7.75 -7.57
C THR A 219 9.60 -7.89 -6.49
N ILE A 220 9.97 -7.99 -5.20
CA ILE A 220 8.99 -8.18 -4.11
C ILE A 220 8.21 -6.91 -3.73
N HIS A 221 8.72 -5.74 -4.11
CA HIS A 221 8.14 -4.44 -3.76
C HIS A 221 7.35 -3.82 -4.92
N LEU A 222 7.78 -4.05 -6.16
CA LEU A 222 7.13 -3.61 -7.39
C LEU A 222 6.10 -4.64 -7.90
N GLU A 223 6.29 -5.93 -7.63
CA GLU A 223 5.38 -7.00 -8.06
C GLU A 223 4.68 -7.65 -6.85
N ARG A 224 3.37 -7.39 -6.70
CA ARG A 224 2.55 -7.96 -5.61
C ARG A 224 1.29 -8.64 -6.14
N ALA A 225 0.88 -9.71 -5.48
CA ALA A 225 -0.40 -10.36 -5.79
C ALA A 225 -1.54 -9.46 -5.30
N ALA A 226 -2.68 -9.47 -5.98
CA ALA A 226 -3.87 -8.70 -5.57
C ALA A 226 -4.38 -9.04 -4.15
N THR A 227 -3.89 -10.13 -3.56
CA THR A 227 -4.23 -10.60 -2.21
C THR A 227 -3.25 -10.15 -1.13
N ASP A 228 -2.17 -9.44 -1.46
CA ASP A 228 -1.21 -8.97 -0.47
C ASP A 228 -1.79 -7.75 0.30
N PRO A 229 -1.71 -7.72 1.65
CA PRO A 229 -2.30 -6.67 2.47
C PRO A 229 -1.53 -5.34 2.46
N PHE A 230 -0.40 -5.28 1.75
CA PHE A 230 0.42 -4.07 1.63
C PHE A 230 0.45 -3.60 0.17
N PRO A 231 0.37 -2.28 -0.08
CA PRO A 231 0.43 -1.72 -1.42
C PRO A 231 1.78 -1.98 -2.09
N ILE A 232 1.80 -1.83 -3.42
CA ILE A 232 3.05 -1.72 -4.18
C ILE A 232 3.84 -0.52 -3.63
N VAL A 233 5.12 -0.72 -3.35
CA VAL A 233 6.01 0.36 -2.93
C VAL A 233 6.51 1.05 -4.19
N SER A 234 6.12 2.30 -4.40
CA SER A 234 6.58 3.06 -5.56
C SER A 234 8.06 3.44 -5.40
N CYS A 235 8.78 3.66 -6.50
CA CYS A 235 10.22 3.95 -6.43
C CYS A 235 10.56 5.13 -5.48
N PRO A 236 9.83 6.27 -5.51
CA PRO A 236 10.08 7.41 -4.61
C PRO A 236 9.82 7.12 -3.12
N ASP A 237 9.07 6.06 -2.81
CA ASP A 237 8.81 5.66 -1.42
C ASP A 237 10.04 5.06 -0.75
N CYS A 238 10.93 4.46 -1.55
CA CYS A 238 12.16 3.87 -1.07
C CYS A 238 13.31 4.85 -1.22
N HIS A 239 13.62 5.27 -2.45
CA HIS A 239 14.81 6.07 -2.74
C HIS A 239 14.50 7.18 -3.74
N VAL A 240 15.39 8.16 -3.82
CA VAL A 240 15.34 9.19 -4.86
C VAL A 240 15.59 8.51 -6.20
N VAL A 241 14.66 8.66 -7.14
CA VAL A 241 14.84 8.20 -8.52
C VAL A 241 15.60 9.30 -9.29
N PRO A 242 16.76 9.01 -9.88
CA PRO A 242 17.49 9.98 -10.68
C PRO A 242 16.70 10.45 -11.91
N ASP A 243 16.71 11.75 -12.18
CA ASP A 243 16.03 12.32 -13.36
C ASP A 243 16.84 12.13 -14.66
N SER A 244 18.12 11.79 -14.55
CA SER A 244 19.01 11.53 -15.70
C SER A 244 20.18 10.61 -15.34
N ILE A 245 20.84 10.06 -16.35
CA ILE A 245 22.04 9.21 -16.16
C ILE A 245 23.20 9.94 -15.46
N LEU A 246 23.27 11.27 -15.63
CA LEU A 246 24.33 12.12 -15.10
C LEU A 246 24.04 12.63 -13.68
N SER A 247 22.92 12.22 -13.09
CA SER A 247 22.57 12.64 -11.74
C SER A 247 23.63 12.15 -10.75
N ASP A 248 23.97 13.00 -9.80
CA ASP A 248 24.99 12.70 -8.79
C ASP A 248 24.68 11.41 -8.02
N GLY A 249 25.64 10.47 -8.05
CA GLY A 249 25.54 9.15 -7.44
C GLY A 249 24.86 8.08 -8.32
N HIS A 250 24.35 8.39 -9.51
CA HIS A 250 23.75 7.38 -10.39
C HIS A 250 24.82 6.62 -11.21
N VAL A 251 25.68 7.34 -11.93
CA VAL A 251 26.82 6.79 -12.67
C VAL A 251 28.10 7.52 -12.25
N GLY A 252 29.19 6.78 -12.03
CA GLY A 252 30.48 7.35 -11.63
C GLY A 252 31.20 6.61 -10.51
N GLY A 253 30.56 5.63 -9.87
CA GLY A 253 31.15 4.70 -8.90
C GLY A 253 31.25 3.26 -9.42
N ALA A 254 31.78 2.34 -8.63
CA ALA A 254 31.70 0.90 -8.92
C ALA A 254 30.25 0.38 -8.90
N ARG A 255 29.36 1.09 -8.17
CA ARG A 255 27.91 0.86 -8.04
C ARG A 255 27.20 2.23 -7.93
N ALA A 256 25.91 2.26 -8.25
CA ALA A 256 25.08 3.43 -8.00
C ALA A 256 24.84 3.62 -6.48
N ASP A 257 24.84 4.87 -6.03
CA ASP A 257 24.52 5.24 -4.65
C ASP A 257 23.00 5.16 -4.43
N VAL A 258 22.59 4.45 -3.39
CA VAL A 258 21.18 4.42 -2.97
C VAL A 258 20.93 5.55 -1.97
N LYS A 259 20.35 6.65 -2.45
CA LYS A 259 19.90 7.78 -1.61
C LYS A 259 18.45 7.56 -1.20
N PHE A 260 18.23 7.16 0.06
CA PHE A 260 16.88 6.89 0.57
C PHE A 260 16.02 8.16 0.63
N GLY A 261 14.75 7.99 0.28
CA GLY A 261 13.74 9.04 0.38
C GLY A 261 13.22 9.20 1.82
N PRO A 262 12.41 10.25 2.08
CA PRO A 262 11.91 10.53 3.44
C PRO A 262 11.11 9.38 4.05
N ARG A 263 10.34 8.65 3.24
CA ARG A 263 9.48 7.54 3.70
C ARG A 263 10.28 6.32 4.17
N ALA A 264 11.46 6.07 3.58
CA ALA A 264 12.32 4.98 4.00
C ALA A 264 13.00 5.21 5.36
N SER A 265 13.14 6.47 5.82
CA SER A 265 13.87 6.96 7.00
C SER A 265 15.14 7.73 6.61
N PRO A 266 15.46 8.87 7.26
CA PRO A 266 16.72 9.58 7.06
C PRO A 266 17.94 8.80 7.58
N ALA A 267 17.74 7.78 8.41
CA ALA A 267 18.80 6.89 8.89
C ALA A 267 18.94 5.61 8.06
N ALA A 268 18.05 5.40 7.07
CA ALA A 268 18.09 4.22 6.22
C ALA A 268 19.44 4.14 5.51
N ARG A 269 20.04 2.94 5.52
CA ARG A 269 21.31 2.67 4.84
C ARG A 269 21.24 1.37 4.07
N TYR A 270 21.99 1.34 2.98
CA TYR A 270 22.23 0.15 2.17
C TYR A 270 23.74 -0.08 2.12
N GLU A 271 24.18 -1.24 2.57
CA GLU A 271 25.57 -1.70 2.49
C GLU A 271 25.72 -2.56 1.22
N PRO A 272 26.37 -2.06 0.16
CA PRO A 272 26.39 -2.74 -1.14
C PRO A 272 27.23 -4.03 -1.14
N GLU A 273 28.24 -4.14 -0.27
CA GLU A 273 29.13 -5.30 -0.15
C GLU A 273 28.39 -6.52 0.41
N THR A 274 27.57 -6.30 1.44
CA THR A 274 26.78 -7.36 2.08
C THR A 274 25.34 -7.39 1.56
N MET A 275 25.00 -6.49 0.63
CA MET A 275 23.65 -6.26 0.12
C MET A 275 22.62 -6.17 1.25
N THR A 276 22.92 -5.37 2.28
CA THR A 276 22.10 -5.31 3.51
C THR A 276 21.46 -3.94 3.67
N CYS A 277 20.15 -3.92 3.82
CA CYS A 277 19.38 -2.75 4.21
C CYS A 277 19.27 -2.70 5.74
N SER A 278 19.35 -1.52 6.34
CA SER A 278 19.12 -1.34 7.77
C SER A 278 18.61 0.06 8.10
N ASP A 279 18.00 0.21 9.28
CA ASP A 279 17.35 1.45 9.71
C ASP A 279 16.22 1.97 8.79
N VAL A 280 15.71 1.09 7.92
CA VAL A 280 14.54 1.33 7.08
C VAL A 280 13.28 1.29 7.96
N SER A 281 12.47 2.33 7.87
CA SER A 281 11.24 2.51 8.68
C SER A 281 10.24 1.39 8.44
N CYS A 282 9.98 1.05 7.17
CA CYS A 282 9.04 -0.02 6.79
C CYS A 282 9.47 -1.43 7.28
N HIS A 283 10.74 -1.59 7.64
CA HIS A 283 11.30 -2.83 8.18
C HIS A 283 11.62 -2.72 9.68
N PHE A 284 11.10 -1.69 10.36
CA PHE A 284 11.27 -1.48 11.80
C PHE A 284 12.75 -1.48 12.21
N LYS A 285 13.59 -0.93 11.33
CA LYS A 285 15.05 -0.88 11.50
C LYS A 285 15.74 -2.25 11.53
N THR A 286 15.02 -3.32 11.23
CA THR A 286 15.57 -4.67 11.09
C THR A 286 16.54 -4.71 9.92
N ALA A 287 17.68 -5.35 10.12
CA ALA A 287 18.62 -5.60 9.03
C ALA A 287 18.08 -6.71 8.11
N ILE A 288 17.95 -6.42 6.83
CA ILE A 288 17.38 -7.35 5.83
C ILE A 288 18.31 -7.40 4.62
N THR A 289 18.54 -8.60 4.10
CA THR A 289 19.31 -8.80 2.86
C THR A 289 18.46 -8.41 1.65
N TRP A 290 19.02 -7.64 0.73
CA TRP A 290 18.41 -7.17 -0.52
C TRP A 290 17.86 -8.30 -1.40
N THR A 291 18.49 -9.47 -1.38
CA THR A 291 18.08 -10.65 -2.14
C THR A 291 17.19 -11.61 -1.35
N ALA A 292 16.78 -11.23 -0.14
CA ALA A 292 15.87 -12.06 0.66
C ALA A 292 14.52 -12.22 -0.03
N THR A 293 13.97 -13.43 0.03
CA THR A 293 12.65 -13.74 -0.50
C THR A 293 11.55 -13.42 0.51
N ARG A 294 10.31 -13.28 0.02
CA ARG A 294 9.12 -12.91 0.79
C ARG A 294 8.96 -13.83 2.02
N SER A 295 9.03 -13.25 3.22
CA SER A 295 8.38 -13.84 4.39
C SER A 295 7.11 -13.03 4.66
N ALA A 296 5.98 -13.71 4.84
CA ALA A 296 4.78 -13.05 5.34
C ALA A 296 5.11 -12.55 6.76
N ALA A 297 5.23 -11.23 6.94
CA ALA A 297 5.44 -10.65 8.24
C ALA A 297 4.11 -10.73 9.00
N PRO A 298 4.01 -11.51 10.09
CA PRO A 298 2.83 -11.48 10.93
C PRO A 298 2.76 -10.12 11.66
N CYS A 299 1.57 -9.67 12.06
CA CYS A 299 1.31 -8.32 12.57
C CYS A 299 2.29 -7.88 13.67
N GLN A 300 2.66 -8.81 14.55
CA GLN A 300 3.59 -8.58 15.67
C GLN A 300 4.99 -8.12 15.27
N VAL A 301 5.38 -8.33 14.01
CA VAL A 301 6.69 -7.90 13.48
C VAL A 301 6.77 -6.37 13.40
N CYS A 302 5.64 -5.72 13.17
CA CYS A 302 5.55 -4.28 13.00
C CYS A 302 5.30 -3.57 14.33
N HIS A 303 4.25 -4.00 15.02
CA HIS A 303 3.84 -3.51 16.33
C HIS A 303 3.30 -4.70 17.12
N GLY A 304 3.26 -4.66 18.46
CA GLY A 304 2.60 -5.73 19.23
C GLY A 304 1.18 -5.99 18.70
N ASP A 305 0.71 -7.25 18.71
CA ASP A 305 -0.63 -7.61 18.21
C ASP A 305 -1.51 -8.19 19.34
N PRO A 306 -2.32 -7.36 20.02
CA PRO A 306 -2.38 -5.90 19.93
C PRO A 306 -1.22 -5.24 20.70
N PRO A 307 -0.93 -3.94 20.48
CA PRO A 307 0.12 -3.24 21.21
C PRO A 307 -0.16 -3.21 22.73
N ALA A 308 0.86 -2.97 23.54
CA ALA A 308 0.69 -2.88 24.99
C ALA A 308 -0.35 -1.79 25.36
N GLY A 309 -1.24 -2.09 26.31
CA GLY A 309 -2.29 -1.18 26.77
C GLY A 309 -3.64 -1.29 26.05
N HIS A 310 -3.84 -2.28 25.17
CA HIS A 310 -5.12 -2.48 24.48
C HIS A 310 -6.13 -3.27 25.33
N ALA A 311 -7.39 -2.81 25.33
CA ALA A 311 -8.51 -3.43 26.04
C ALA A 311 -9.11 -4.64 25.28
N SER A 312 -8.90 -4.77 23.97
CA SER A 312 -9.52 -5.82 23.14
C SER A 312 -8.62 -6.23 21.97
N ARG A 313 -8.86 -7.45 21.45
CA ARG A 313 -8.25 -7.98 20.22
C ARG A 313 -9.14 -7.85 18.98
N SER A 314 -10.35 -7.29 19.11
CA SER A 314 -11.23 -7.04 17.96
C SER A 314 -10.84 -5.73 17.27
N CYS A 315 -9.77 -5.74 16.48
CA CYS A 315 -9.24 -4.53 15.85
C CYS A 315 -10.28 -3.71 15.06
N PRO A 316 -11.15 -4.31 14.23
CA PRO A 316 -12.15 -3.57 13.45
C PRO A 316 -13.17 -2.81 14.31
N SER A 317 -13.33 -3.15 15.60
CA SER A 317 -14.25 -2.44 16.50
C SER A 317 -13.80 -1.03 16.83
N CYS A 318 -12.49 -0.77 16.87
CA CYS A 318 -11.93 0.55 17.18
C CYS A 318 -11.21 1.16 15.98
N HIS A 319 -10.64 0.33 15.11
CA HIS A 319 -9.89 0.73 13.92
C HIS A 319 -10.75 0.67 12.65
N ILE A 320 -12.02 1.08 12.73
CA ILE A 320 -13.05 0.86 11.70
C ILE A 320 -12.59 1.31 10.30
N SER A 321 -11.91 2.45 10.19
CA SER A 321 -11.41 2.95 8.90
C SER A 321 -10.18 2.20 8.37
N ALA A 322 -9.49 1.42 9.21
CA ALA A 322 -8.39 0.55 8.79
C ALA A 322 -8.85 -0.85 8.31
N PHE A 323 -10.13 -1.22 8.43
CA PHE A 323 -10.62 -2.56 8.06
C PHE A 323 -11.82 -2.53 7.09
N ASP A 324 -11.74 -3.28 5.99
CA ASP A 324 -12.82 -3.56 5.04
C ASP A 324 -13.84 -4.58 5.59
N GLU A 325 -14.91 -4.83 4.83
CA GLU A 325 -15.88 -5.88 5.13
C GLU A 325 -15.20 -7.25 5.29
N GLY A 326 -15.52 -7.94 6.40
CA GLY A 326 -14.91 -9.23 6.74
C GLY A 326 -13.55 -9.13 7.45
N ASP A 327 -13.31 -8.03 8.17
CA ASP A 327 -12.15 -7.82 9.06
C ASP A 327 -10.79 -7.87 8.35
N LYS A 328 -10.77 -7.49 7.06
CA LYS A 328 -9.52 -7.40 6.27
C LYS A 328 -8.93 -6.01 6.39
N LEU A 329 -7.62 -5.90 6.60
CA LEU A 329 -6.93 -4.60 6.59
C LEU A 329 -7.10 -3.90 5.24
N ARG A 330 -7.50 -2.64 5.28
CA ARG A 330 -7.58 -1.76 4.11
C ARG A 330 -6.18 -1.42 3.63
N VAL A 331 -5.91 -1.75 2.37
CA VAL A 331 -4.63 -1.49 1.72
C VAL A 331 -4.40 0.02 1.63
N GLY A 332 -3.21 0.49 2.05
CA GLY A 332 -2.76 1.88 1.91
C GLY A 332 -3.13 2.84 3.03
N VAL A 333 -3.92 2.40 4.04
CA VAL A 333 -4.16 3.17 5.27
C VAL A 333 -3.52 2.55 6.50
N HIS A 334 -3.16 1.26 6.47
CA HIS A 334 -2.51 0.60 7.61
C HIS A 334 -1.02 0.97 7.76
N ASP A 335 -0.34 1.27 6.67
CA ASP A 335 1.12 1.52 6.61
C ASP A 335 1.49 2.98 6.31
N ASP A 336 0.52 3.90 6.36
CA ASP A 336 0.72 5.33 6.09
C ASP A 336 1.31 6.12 7.27
N GLY A 337 1.55 5.44 8.41
CA GLY A 337 2.09 6.04 9.64
C GLY A 337 1.08 6.82 10.48
N THR A 338 -0.20 6.81 10.10
CA THR A 338 -1.30 7.41 10.86
C THR A 338 -2.05 6.33 11.62
N LEU A 339 -2.48 6.63 12.86
CA LEU A 339 -3.30 5.70 13.63
C LEU A 339 -4.79 5.97 13.36
N GLN A 340 -5.44 5.06 12.65
CA GLN A 340 -6.88 5.12 12.37
C GLN A 340 -7.65 4.54 13.55
N VAL A 341 -8.06 5.38 14.51
CA VAL A 341 -8.88 4.97 15.65
C VAL A 341 -10.11 5.86 15.77
N GLY A 342 -11.28 5.24 15.87
CA GLY A 342 -12.54 5.93 16.17
C GLY A 342 -12.59 6.31 17.64
N LYS A 343 -12.58 7.61 17.95
CA LYS A 343 -12.66 8.14 19.32
C LYS A 343 -13.96 8.88 19.62
N GLU A 344 -14.68 9.26 18.58
CA GLU A 344 -15.96 9.95 18.67
C GLU A 344 -17.11 8.93 18.72
N CYS A 345 -18.24 9.32 19.31
CA CYS A 345 -19.37 8.43 19.51
C CYS A 345 -19.93 7.88 18.19
N ASP A 346 -19.97 8.70 17.14
CA ASP A 346 -20.45 8.35 15.79
C ASP A 346 -19.51 7.39 15.04
N ALA A 347 -18.27 7.23 15.48
CA ALA A 347 -17.37 6.22 14.96
C ALA A 347 -17.93 4.82 15.26
N CYS A 348 -18.38 4.59 16.50
CA CYS A 348 -18.87 3.29 16.96
C CYS A 348 -20.40 3.16 16.89
N HIS A 349 -21.13 4.24 17.11
CA HIS A 349 -22.60 4.27 17.13
C HIS A 349 -23.18 4.80 15.83
N SER A 350 -24.40 4.38 15.52
CA SER A 350 -25.20 4.93 14.42
C SER A 350 -25.70 6.31 14.77
N ASP A 351 -25.81 7.18 13.76
CA ASP A 351 -26.51 8.45 13.90
C ASP A 351 -28.01 8.24 14.18
N GLY A 352 -28.63 9.24 14.80
CA GLY A 352 -30.08 9.30 14.98
C GLY A 352 -30.53 9.37 16.44
N PRO A 353 -31.86 9.40 16.68
CA PRO A 353 -32.42 9.61 18.01
C PRO A 353 -32.22 8.43 18.96
N SER A 354 -31.90 7.24 18.43
CA SER A 354 -31.59 6.04 19.23
C SER A 354 -30.33 5.35 18.67
N PRO A 355 -29.13 5.86 18.99
CA PRO A 355 -27.86 5.32 18.49
C PRO A 355 -27.65 3.86 18.93
N ALA A 356 -27.48 2.94 17.98
CA ALA A 356 -27.02 1.58 18.24
C ALA A 356 -25.55 1.44 17.87
N LEU A 357 -24.85 0.50 18.50
CA LEU A 357 -23.54 0.09 18.02
C LEU A 357 -23.66 -0.36 16.56
N ARG A 358 -22.77 0.09 15.67
CA ARG A 358 -22.78 -0.31 14.26
C ARG A 358 -22.81 -1.83 14.14
N GLY A 359 -23.75 -2.35 13.34
CA GLY A 359 -24.00 -3.80 13.19
C GLY A 359 -24.96 -4.40 14.24
N ARG A 360 -25.53 -3.59 15.14
CA ARG A 360 -26.60 -3.98 16.08
C ARG A 360 -27.85 -3.13 15.88
N ASP A 361 -29.00 -3.63 16.32
CA ASP A 361 -30.27 -2.92 16.27
C ASP A 361 -30.56 -2.15 17.57
N SER A 362 -31.17 -0.97 17.46
CA SER A 362 -31.67 -0.19 18.61
C SER A 362 -32.92 -0.82 19.26
N GLY A 363 -33.56 -1.80 18.61
CA GLY A 363 -34.75 -2.50 19.11
C GLY A 363 -35.81 -1.56 19.69
N ALA A 364 -36.36 -1.96 20.84
CA ALA A 364 -37.36 -1.19 21.60
C ALA A 364 -36.82 0.12 22.20
N HIS A 365 -35.52 0.42 22.13
CA HIS A 365 -35.02 1.73 22.54
C HIS A 365 -35.59 2.85 21.66
N ALA A 366 -35.67 2.62 20.35
CA ALA A 366 -36.14 3.60 19.38
C ALA A 366 -37.61 4.02 19.61
N VAL A 367 -38.42 3.18 20.25
CA VAL A 367 -39.81 3.53 20.52
C VAL A 367 -39.90 4.67 21.53
N HIS A 368 -38.98 4.72 22.49
CA HIS A 368 -38.99 5.69 23.59
C HIS A 368 -38.53 7.07 23.15
N THR A 369 -37.71 7.14 22.10
CA THR A 369 -37.17 8.39 21.54
C THR A 369 -38.16 9.09 20.61
N ILE A 370 -39.36 8.55 20.44
CA ILE A 370 -40.44 9.09 19.61
C ILE A 370 -41.68 9.30 20.47
N ALA A 371 -42.32 10.47 20.36
CA ALA A 371 -43.56 10.77 21.08
C ALA A 371 -44.73 9.91 20.56
N SER A 372 -45.69 9.60 21.44
CA SER A 372 -46.86 8.79 21.12
C SER A 372 -48.17 9.50 21.49
N GLY A 373 -49.30 8.83 21.28
CA GLY A 373 -50.61 9.31 21.74
C GLY A 373 -50.77 9.34 23.27
N LEU A 374 -49.86 8.70 24.01
CA LEU A 374 -49.93 8.50 25.46
C LEU A 374 -48.77 9.15 26.24
N ARG A 375 -47.71 9.59 25.56
CA ARG A 375 -46.52 10.20 26.18
C ARG A 375 -45.73 11.04 25.20
N ASP A 376 -44.85 11.89 25.73
CA ASP A 376 -43.79 12.55 24.97
C ASP A 376 -42.61 11.59 24.69
N ALA A 377 -41.63 12.08 23.93
CA ALA A 377 -40.35 11.38 23.74
C ALA A 377 -39.49 11.53 25.00
N TYR A 378 -38.81 10.45 25.38
CA TYR A 378 -37.96 10.42 26.57
C TYR A 378 -36.50 10.70 26.22
N SER A 379 -35.78 11.38 27.12
CA SER A 379 -34.33 11.49 27.04
C SER A 379 -33.67 10.24 27.62
N CYS A 380 -32.48 9.89 27.13
CA CYS A 380 -31.79 8.66 27.52
C CYS A 380 -31.50 8.60 29.04
N ASP A 381 -31.21 9.76 29.64
CA ASP A 381 -30.92 9.91 31.08
C ASP A 381 -32.14 9.67 31.97
N GLU A 382 -33.34 9.52 31.41
CA GLU A 382 -34.52 9.08 32.17
C GLU A 382 -34.51 7.57 32.46
N CYS A 383 -33.73 6.78 31.72
CA CYS A 383 -33.59 5.33 31.90
C CYS A 383 -32.22 4.88 32.43
N HIS A 384 -31.13 5.44 31.91
CA HIS A 384 -29.76 5.09 32.32
C HIS A 384 -28.80 6.27 32.09
N SER A 385 -27.65 6.27 32.75
CA SER A 385 -26.62 7.28 32.48
C SER A 385 -26.07 7.14 31.06
N VAL A 386 -25.90 8.26 30.35
CA VAL A 386 -25.25 8.30 29.03
C VAL A 386 -23.79 8.74 29.21
N PRO A 387 -22.80 7.93 28.79
CA PRO A 387 -21.40 8.33 28.80
C PRO A 387 -21.17 9.62 28.01
N SER A 388 -20.38 10.54 28.58
CA SER A 388 -19.95 11.76 27.88
C SER A 388 -18.64 11.59 27.11
N GLU A 389 -17.85 10.57 27.49
CA GLU A 389 -16.58 10.21 26.86
C GLU A 389 -16.48 8.69 26.74
N VAL A 390 -15.73 8.21 25.74
CA VAL A 390 -15.55 6.77 25.50
C VAL A 390 -14.99 6.04 26.73
N ALA A 391 -14.08 6.64 27.49
CA ALA A 391 -13.46 6.05 28.68
C ALA A 391 -14.25 6.26 29.99
N THR A 392 -15.50 6.75 29.92
CA THR A 392 -16.36 6.86 31.11
C THR A 392 -16.55 5.49 31.74
N ALA A 393 -16.53 5.42 33.07
CA ALA A 393 -16.74 4.17 33.79
C ALA A 393 -18.07 3.50 33.41
N GLY A 394 -18.02 2.19 33.12
CA GLY A 394 -19.16 1.39 32.65
C GLY A 394 -19.35 1.39 31.13
N HIS A 395 -18.34 1.81 30.34
CA HIS A 395 -18.42 1.84 28.87
C HIS A 395 -17.41 0.90 28.21
N ILE A 396 -16.17 1.33 27.92
CA ILE A 396 -15.10 0.46 27.37
C ILE A 396 -13.98 0.15 28.37
N ASP A 397 -14.17 0.50 29.63
CA ASP A 397 -13.20 0.31 30.71
C ASP A 397 -13.29 -1.08 31.37
N SER A 398 -14.28 -1.88 30.98
CA SER A 398 -14.56 -3.24 31.45
C SER A 398 -14.59 -4.25 30.29
N ASP A 399 -14.58 -5.54 30.64
CA ASP A 399 -14.80 -6.61 29.66
C ASP A 399 -16.20 -6.48 29.06
N LEU A 400 -16.33 -6.65 27.75
CA LEU A 400 -17.63 -6.60 27.08
C LEU A 400 -18.61 -7.59 27.72
N PRO A 401 -19.89 -7.22 27.85
CA PRO A 401 -20.53 -6.00 27.31
C PRO A 401 -20.52 -4.80 28.26
N ALA A 402 -20.62 -3.58 27.71
CA ALA A 402 -20.73 -2.32 28.48
C ALA A 402 -21.89 -2.35 29.48
N GLU A 403 -21.66 -1.85 30.69
CA GLU A 403 -22.63 -1.87 31.78
C GLU A 403 -23.71 -0.78 31.64
N VAL A 404 -24.93 -1.19 31.27
CA VAL A 404 -26.09 -0.30 31.29
C VAL A 404 -26.72 -0.31 32.68
N THR A 405 -26.33 0.63 33.54
CA THR A 405 -26.94 0.75 34.87
C THR A 405 -28.18 1.65 34.82
N MET A 406 -29.36 1.08 35.06
CA MET A 406 -30.64 1.79 35.01
C MET A 406 -30.97 2.52 36.33
N THR A 407 -30.23 3.58 36.65
CA THR A 407 -30.27 4.26 37.98
C THR A 407 -31.13 5.52 38.05
N SER A 408 -31.74 5.94 36.95
CA SER A 408 -32.43 7.23 36.85
C SER A 408 -33.87 7.21 37.38
N GLY A 409 -34.37 8.40 37.74
CA GLY A 409 -35.52 8.59 38.65
C GLY A 409 -36.88 8.04 38.19
N ARG A 410 -37.23 8.10 36.90
CA ARG A 410 -38.54 7.58 36.43
C ARG A 410 -38.55 6.06 36.29
N GLY A 411 -37.47 5.49 35.74
CA GLY A 411 -37.32 4.03 35.64
C GLY A 411 -37.35 3.35 37.00
N THR A 412 -36.70 3.94 38.00
CA THR A 412 -36.66 3.42 39.38
C THR A 412 -37.88 3.76 40.23
N HIS A 413 -38.84 4.54 39.73
CA HIS A 413 -39.93 5.11 40.54
C HIS A 413 -39.39 5.78 41.83
N GLY A 414 -38.51 6.77 41.67
CA GLY A 414 -37.90 7.48 42.80
C GLY A 414 -37.02 6.59 43.68
N GLY A 415 -36.38 5.55 43.11
CA GLY A 415 -35.52 4.61 43.82
C GLY A 415 -36.23 3.44 44.51
N GLN A 416 -37.55 3.28 44.33
CA GLN A 416 -38.32 2.20 44.94
C GLN A 416 -38.22 0.87 44.20
N LEU A 417 -37.86 0.92 42.91
CA LEU A 417 -37.66 -0.23 42.06
C LEU A 417 -36.17 -0.40 41.73
N SER A 418 -35.79 -1.62 41.38
CA SER A 418 -34.48 -1.95 40.81
C SER A 418 -34.68 -2.43 39.38
N PRO A 419 -34.78 -1.51 38.40
CA PRO A 419 -34.95 -1.86 37.01
C PRO A 419 -33.74 -2.63 36.50
N ASP A 420 -34.00 -3.61 35.65
CA ASP A 420 -32.97 -4.48 35.11
C ASP A 420 -33.20 -4.74 33.62
N PHE A 421 -32.11 -4.88 32.88
CA PHE A 421 -32.11 -5.26 31.49
C PHE A 421 -31.26 -6.51 31.31
N ASP A 422 -31.92 -7.63 31.03
CA ASP A 422 -31.24 -8.87 30.67
C ASP A 422 -30.81 -8.77 29.21
N GLN A 423 -29.50 -8.65 28.98
CA GLN A 423 -28.95 -8.53 27.64
C GLN A 423 -29.01 -9.83 26.83
N GLY A 424 -28.93 -10.99 27.49
CA GLY A 424 -28.96 -12.29 26.84
C GLY A 424 -30.36 -12.63 26.33
N GLU A 425 -31.35 -12.47 27.19
CA GLU A 425 -32.76 -12.70 26.90
C GLU A 425 -33.42 -11.50 26.20
N ARG A 426 -32.76 -10.34 26.22
CA ARG A 426 -33.24 -9.09 25.62
C ARG A 426 -34.58 -8.65 26.22
N THR A 427 -34.70 -8.72 27.54
CA THR A 427 -35.92 -8.40 28.32
C THR A 427 -35.67 -7.29 29.34
N CYS A 428 -36.71 -6.52 29.67
CA CYS A 428 -36.64 -5.51 30.73
C CYS A 428 -37.55 -5.91 31.91
N ALA A 429 -37.05 -5.80 33.14
CA ALA A 429 -37.78 -6.13 34.36
C ALA A 429 -37.82 -4.95 35.35
N SER A 430 -38.82 -4.93 36.22
CA SER A 430 -38.92 -4.00 37.35
C SER A 430 -38.86 -2.51 36.99
N VAL A 431 -39.30 -2.13 35.80
CA VAL A 431 -39.30 -0.75 35.32
C VAL A 431 -40.58 -0.02 35.74
N GLY A 432 -40.44 1.15 36.36
CA GLY A 432 -41.55 1.99 36.82
C GLY A 432 -42.52 2.37 35.70
N CYS A 433 -42.02 2.86 34.56
CA CYS A 433 -42.84 3.21 33.39
C CYS A 433 -43.59 2.02 32.78
N HIS A 434 -43.16 0.78 33.03
CA HIS A 434 -43.84 -0.43 32.58
C HIS A 434 -44.85 -0.95 33.62
N GLY A 435 -45.13 -0.19 34.67
CA GLY A 435 -46.15 -0.51 35.65
C GLY A 435 -45.73 -1.51 36.72
N ALA A 436 -44.42 -1.75 36.91
CA ALA A 436 -43.93 -2.70 37.92
C ALA A 436 -44.35 -2.35 39.38
N HIS A 437 -44.75 -1.10 39.63
CA HIS A 437 -45.25 -0.60 40.92
C HIS A 437 -46.78 -0.46 40.97
N LEU A 438 -47.49 -0.84 39.91
CA LEU A 438 -48.94 -0.60 39.74
C LEU A 438 -49.73 -1.91 39.81
N ALA A 439 -50.89 -1.86 40.47
CA ALA A 439 -51.76 -3.02 40.64
C ALA A 439 -52.79 -3.16 39.49
N GLY A 440 -53.19 -4.39 39.21
CA GLY A 440 -54.30 -4.72 38.30
C GLY A 440 -54.01 -4.58 36.80
N GLY A 441 -52.78 -4.20 36.42
CA GLY A 441 -52.35 -4.19 35.02
C GLY A 441 -52.19 -5.61 34.48
N ALA A 442 -52.45 -5.81 33.19
CA ALA A 442 -52.31 -7.13 32.56
C ALA A 442 -50.86 -7.63 32.44
N GLY A 443 -49.86 -6.84 32.88
CA GLY A 443 -48.44 -7.20 32.89
C GLY A 443 -47.91 -7.40 31.47
N PHE A 444 -47.33 -6.35 30.89
CA PHE A 444 -46.64 -6.48 29.61
C PHE A 444 -45.18 -6.89 29.83
N GLU A 445 -44.78 -8.05 29.30
CA GLU A 445 -43.38 -8.45 29.26
C GLU A 445 -42.66 -7.66 28.16
N ALA A 446 -41.95 -6.62 28.56
CA ALA A 446 -41.20 -5.78 27.62
C ALA A 446 -40.00 -6.53 27.04
N ARG A 447 -40.00 -6.72 25.72
CA ARG A 447 -38.91 -7.35 24.98
C ARG A 447 -38.25 -6.35 24.05
N TRP A 448 -36.92 -6.28 24.11
CA TRP A 448 -36.13 -5.38 23.28
C TRP A 448 -36.28 -5.67 21.79
N ALA A 449 -36.51 -6.93 21.41
CA ALA A 449 -36.68 -7.34 20.01
C ALA A 449 -38.10 -7.13 19.45
N LEU A 450 -39.08 -6.68 20.24
CA LEU A 450 -40.48 -6.51 19.81
C LEU A 450 -40.94 -5.03 19.94
N PRO A 451 -40.51 -4.13 19.04
CA PRO A 451 -40.68 -2.69 19.22
C PRO A 451 -42.04 -2.12 18.73
N THR A 452 -43.00 -2.91 18.24
CA THR A 452 -44.05 -2.33 17.37
C THR A 452 -45.46 -2.29 17.94
N GLU A 453 -45.76 -2.95 19.06
CA GLU A 453 -47.15 -3.05 19.51
C GLU A 453 -47.50 -1.94 20.52
N PRO A 454 -48.47 -1.05 20.22
CA PRO A 454 -48.95 -0.07 21.17
C PRO A 454 -49.57 -0.76 22.38
N LEU A 455 -49.18 -0.36 23.59
CA LEU A 455 -49.78 -0.89 24.81
C LEU A 455 -51.26 -0.46 24.89
N PRO A 456 -52.21 -1.40 25.02
CA PRO A 456 -53.59 -1.06 25.25
C PRO A 456 -53.76 -0.42 26.64
N CYS A 457 -54.79 0.40 26.77
CA CYS A 457 -55.33 0.80 28.05
C CYS A 457 -55.53 -0.45 28.93
N GLY A 458 -54.96 -0.47 30.14
CA GLY A 458 -55.05 -1.62 31.06
C GLY A 458 -53.76 -2.45 31.15
N ALA A 459 -52.78 -2.17 30.30
CA ALA A 459 -51.48 -2.85 30.33
C ALA A 459 -50.64 -2.44 31.55
N CYS A 460 -50.60 -1.14 31.88
CA CYS A 460 -49.76 -0.62 32.97
C CYS A 460 -50.43 -0.71 34.35
N HIS A 461 -51.74 -0.52 34.44
CA HIS A 461 -52.53 -0.59 35.67
C HIS A 461 -53.94 -1.08 35.35
N GLY A 462 -54.71 -1.51 36.38
CA GLY A 462 -56.09 -1.93 36.18
C GLY A 462 -56.97 -0.82 35.60
N LEU A 463 -57.95 -1.18 34.77
CA LEU A 463 -58.94 -0.23 34.23
C LEU A 463 -60.38 -0.66 34.52
N PRO A 464 -61.06 -0.04 35.50
CA PRO A 464 -60.51 0.90 36.50
C PRO A 464 -59.50 0.21 37.43
N PRO A 465 -58.59 0.95 38.11
CA PRO A 465 -57.70 0.34 39.09
C PRO A 465 -58.52 -0.23 40.25
N GLU A 466 -58.05 -1.27 40.94
CA GLU A 466 -58.81 -1.90 42.03
C GLU A 466 -59.03 -0.97 43.23
N THR A 467 -58.08 -0.05 43.46
CA THR A 467 -58.13 0.93 44.54
C THR A 467 -57.82 2.34 44.02
N VAL A 468 -58.36 3.35 44.70
CA VAL A 468 -57.92 4.74 44.51
C VAL A 468 -56.52 4.93 45.13
N ARG A 469 -55.80 5.98 44.72
CA ARG A 469 -54.41 6.27 45.14
C ARG A 469 -54.19 6.08 46.65
N GLY A 470 -53.09 5.43 47.01
CA GLY A 470 -52.68 5.18 48.40
C GLY A 470 -53.41 4.04 49.11
N GLY A 471 -54.25 3.26 48.39
CA GLY A 471 -55.02 2.15 48.98
C GLY A 471 -56.17 2.62 49.89
N ALA A 472 -56.53 3.90 49.82
CA ALA A 472 -57.45 4.53 50.77
C ALA A 472 -58.91 4.07 50.60
N SER A 473 -59.31 3.60 49.41
CA SER A 473 -60.66 3.08 49.10
C SER A 473 -60.65 2.21 47.83
N VAL A 474 -61.69 1.38 47.65
CA VAL A 474 -61.96 0.68 46.38
C VAL A 474 -62.36 1.71 45.31
N HIS A 475 -61.86 1.57 44.08
CA HIS A 475 -62.29 2.44 42.99
C HIS A 475 -63.77 2.19 42.68
N LEU A 476 -64.56 3.25 42.59
CA LEU A 476 -66.00 3.12 42.33
C LEU A 476 -66.23 2.46 40.96
N PRO A 477 -67.17 1.51 40.83
CA PRO A 477 -67.49 0.86 39.57
C PRO A 477 -68.36 1.79 38.71
N THR A 478 -67.76 2.86 38.19
CA THR A 478 -68.35 3.66 37.10
C THR A 478 -67.97 3.00 35.79
N GLY A 479 -68.90 2.88 34.83
CA GLY A 479 -68.58 2.32 33.51
C GLY A 479 -67.46 3.11 32.81
N PRO A 480 -66.82 2.53 31.77
CA PRO A 480 -65.63 3.10 31.12
C PRO A 480 -65.83 4.48 30.45
N ALA A 481 -67.06 5.00 30.38
CA ALA A 481 -67.39 6.28 29.76
C ALA A 481 -67.39 7.49 30.71
N GLU A 482 -67.21 7.32 32.03
CA GLU A 482 -67.41 8.41 33.01
C GLU A 482 -66.14 8.80 33.81
N CYS A 483 -64.96 8.30 33.42
CA CYS A 483 -63.70 8.58 34.14
C CYS A 483 -63.40 10.08 34.25
N GLY A 484 -63.73 10.87 33.21
CA GLY A 484 -63.53 12.32 33.16
C GLY A 484 -64.33 13.14 34.17
N ALA A 485 -65.30 12.52 34.86
CA ALA A 485 -66.04 13.17 35.95
C ALA A 485 -65.20 13.32 37.23
N CYS A 486 -64.26 12.39 37.46
CA CYS A 486 -63.41 12.35 38.64
C CYS A 486 -61.92 12.57 38.31
N HIS A 487 -61.51 12.26 37.07
CA HIS A 487 -60.13 12.39 36.58
C HIS A 487 -60.06 13.46 35.48
N GLN A 488 -59.53 14.62 35.83
CA GLN A 488 -59.36 15.76 34.92
C GLN A 488 -57.92 16.22 34.93
N THR A 489 -57.46 16.80 33.82
CA THR A 489 -56.16 17.48 33.79
C THR A 489 -56.20 18.75 34.65
N PRO A 490 -55.04 19.36 34.98
CA PRO A 490 -54.98 20.67 35.61
C PRO A 490 -55.75 21.78 34.88
N GLU A 491 -55.98 21.60 33.58
CA GLU A 491 -56.74 22.48 32.70
C GLU A 491 -58.24 22.14 32.60
N LEU A 492 -58.72 21.19 33.43
CA LEU A 492 -60.11 20.72 33.48
C LEU A 492 -60.58 19.98 32.20
N GLU A 493 -59.65 19.44 31.42
CA GLU A 493 -60.00 18.57 30.30
C GLU A 493 -60.37 17.16 30.80
N SER A 494 -61.48 16.60 30.29
CA SER A 494 -61.93 15.25 30.65
C SER A 494 -60.98 14.19 30.10
N ILE A 495 -60.53 13.25 30.94
CA ILE A 495 -59.83 12.05 30.48
C ILE A 495 -60.88 11.08 29.90
N THR A 496 -60.88 10.93 28.57
CA THR A 496 -61.69 9.92 27.88
C THR A 496 -60.97 8.57 27.93
N VAL A 497 -61.60 7.56 28.53
CA VAL A 497 -61.09 6.18 28.53
C VAL A 497 -61.72 5.41 27.37
N GLY A 498 -60.91 4.62 26.65
CA GLY A 498 -61.35 3.86 25.47
C GLY A 498 -61.02 4.52 24.12
N THR A 499 -60.32 5.66 24.11
CA THR A 499 -59.66 6.22 22.93
C THR A 499 -58.21 5.73 22.87
N SER A 500 -57.65 5.55 21.67
CA SER A 500 -56.23 5.19 21.49
C SER A 500 -55.23 6.32 21.83
N SER A 501 -55.69 7.40 22.49
CA SER A 501 -54.89 8.57 22.83
C SER A 501 -55.51 9.39 23.97
N ILE A 502 -54.67 10.14 24.68
CA ILE A 502 -55.04 11.18 25.64
C ILE A 502 -54.73 12.57 25.05
N SER A 503 -55.33 13.63 25.62
CA SER A 503 -55.12 15.01 25.14
C SER A 503 -53.62 15.37 25.16
N ARG A 504 -53.20 16.27 24.27
CA ARG A 504 -51.78 16.65 24.15
C ARG A 504 -51.22 17.17 25.48
N THR A 505 -52.03 17.94 26.21
CA THR A 505 -51.69 18.48 27.53
C THR A 505 -51.57 17.38 28.58
N ALA A 506 -52.43 16.35 28.51
CA ALA A 506 -52.42 15.22 29.43
C ALA A 506 -51.24 14.24 29.23
N ARG A 507 -50.57 14.24 28.07
CA ARG A 507 -49.46 13.29 27.79
C ARG A 507 -48.29 13.42 28.76
N GLY A 508 -47.96 14.65 29.14
CA GLY A 508 -46.89 14.91 30.11
C GLY A 508 -47.28 14.55 31.55
N SER A 509 -48.57 14.52 31.88
CA SER A 509 -49.05 14.21 33.24
C SER A 509 -49.51 12.77 33.44
N HIS A 510 -49.79 12.02 32.37
CA HIS A 510 -50.30 10.65 32.48
C HIS A 510 -49.21 9.63 32.83
N ILE A 511 -47.97 9.80 32.34
CA ILE A 511 -46.83 8.91 32.61
C ILE A 511 -45.70 9.67 33.32
N ASN A 512 -46.06 10.49 34.31
CA ASN A 512 -45.09 11.21 35.17
C ASN A 512 -44.88 10.54 36.54
N GLY A 513 -45.55 9.43 36.82
CA GLY A 513 -45.56 8.77 38.14
C GLY A 513 -46.51 9.40 39.16
N CYS A 514 -47.31 10.39 38.76
CA CYS A 514 -48.35 11.03 39.57
C CYS A 514 -49.75 10.71 38.98
N VAL A 515 -50.77 10.65 39.85
CA VAL A 515 -52.18 10.49 39.44
C VAL A 515 -52.90 11.76 39.86
N ASP A 516 -53.35 12.55 38.89
CA ASP A 516 -54.02 13.83 39.15
C ASP A 516 -55.52 13.60 39.39
N LEU A 517 -56.02 14.05 40.55
CA LEU A 517 -57.44 14.07 40.92
C LEU A 517 -57.98 15.51 40.93
N VAL A 518 -59.27 15.68 40.67
CA VAL A 518 -59.94 17.00 40.72
C VAL A 518 -59.76 17.70 42.09
N SER A 519 -59.65 16.94 43.17
CA SER A 519 -59.40 17.46 44.52
C SER A 519 -57.97 17.97 44.77
N ASP A 520 -57.02 17.59 43.90
CA ASP A 520 -55.58 17.75 44.11
C ASP A 520 -54.97 18.81 43.18
N LEU A 521 -55.79 19.45 42.35
CA LEU A 521 -55.39 20.53 41.45
C LEU A 521 -54.72 21.67 42.23
N GLY A 522 -53.41 21.86 42.02
CA GLY A 522 -52.59 22.90 42.64
C GLY A 522 -51.79 22.48 43.88
N ARG A 523 -51.88 21.22 44.33
CA ARG A 523 -50.97 20.65 45.33
C ARG A 523 -49.99 19.73 44.62
N GLY A 524 -48.79 20.24 44.32
CA GLY A 524 -47.74 19.45 43.66
C GLY A 524 -47.50 18.10 44.33
N CYS A 525 -47.01 17.11 43.57
CA CYS A 525 -46.87 15.73 44.01
C CYS A 525 -46.13 15.63 45.36
N ALA A 526 -46.82 15.17 46.40
CA ALA A 526 -46.20 14.69 47.63
C ALA A 526 -46.08 13.15 47.54
N PRO A 527 -44.97 12.58 48.07
CA PRO A 527 -44.66 11.15 47.97
C PRO A 527 -45.69 10.25 48.67
#